data_AF-A0A414RFL9-F1
#
_entry.id   AF-A0A414RFL9-F1
#
_cell.length_a   1.000
_cell.length_b   1.000
_cell.length_c   1.000
_cell.angle_alpha   90.00
_cell.angle_beta   90.00
_cell.angle_gamma   90.00
#
_symmetry.space_group_name_H-M   'P 1'
#
loop_
_entity.id
_entity.type
_entity.pdbx_description
1 polymer ?
#
loop_
_entity_poly.entity_id
_entity_poly.type
_entity_poly.pdbx_seq_one_letter_code
_entity_poly.pdbx_strand_id
1 'polypeptide(L)'
;MREFLCDSVFLGVAISILAYELGVFLKKKLKLAVFNPLLISIVAVIIFLVVFHIPYERYNEGAKYLSYLLTPATVCLAIPLYEQFELLKQNVAAIFAGLISGVLTSVICVLVLSLLFHFDHAQYVTLLPKSITTAIGMGISEELGGYVTITVAVIIITGIIGNVLAETICRVFKIEEPVAKGIAIGSSSHALGTAKALELGEIEGAMSSLSIAVAGILTVIAAPIFATML
;
A
#
# COMPACT_ATOMS: atom_id res chain seq x y z
N MET A 1 -16.59 -18.29 26.79
CA MET A 1 -16.44 -17.99 25.35
C MET A 1 -15.46 -16.84 25.11
N ARG A 2 -15.59 -15.68 25.77
CA ARG A 2 -14.59 -14.59 25.69
C ARG A 2 -13.18 -15.00 26.11
N GLU A 3 -13.01 -15.71 27.22
CA GLU A 3 -11.68 -16.18 27.67
C GLU A 3 -11.02 -17.13 26.65
N PHE A 4 -11.75 -18.13 26.14
CA PHE A 4 -11.24 -19.03 25.09
C PHE A 4 -10.84 -18.31 23.79
N LEU A 5 -11.55 -17.22 23.43
CA LEU A 5 -11.20 -16.41 22.27
C LEU A 5 -9.97 -15.53 22.55
N CYS A 6 -9.84 -14.97 23.76
CA CYS A 6 -8.72 -14.11 24.15
C CYS A 6 -7.40 -14.85 24.41
N ASP A 7 -7.46 -16.13 24.79
CA ASP A 7 -6.29 -16.96 25.11
C ASP A 7 -5.81 -17.81 23.92
N SER A 8 -6.59 -17.85 22.82
CA SER A 8 -6.20 -18.61 21.64
C SER A 8 -5.18 -17.83 20.81
N VAL A 9 -3.93 -18.30 20.85
CA VAL A 9 -2.77 -17.77 20.12
C VAL A 9 -3.02 -17.64 18.60
N PHE A 10 -3.98 -18.38 18.05
CA PHE A 10 -4.27 -18.43 16.62
C PHE A 10 -5.54 -17.69 16.20
N LEU A 11 -6.26 -17.05 17.14
CA LEU A 11 -7.51 -16.38 16.84
C LEU A 11 -7.34 -15.29 15.76
N GLY A 12 -6.32 -14.44 15.93
CA GLY A 12 -6.03 -13.34 15.00
C GLY A 12 -5.78 -13.83 13.58
N VAL A 13 -4.92 -14.85 13.42
CA VAL A 13 -4.71 -15.52 12.11
C VAL A 13 -6.00 -16.09 11.54
N ALA A 14 -6.76 -16.85 12.34
CA ALA A 14 -7.97 -17.51 11.87
C ALA A 14 -9.02 -16.50 11.37
N ILE A 15 -9.29 -15.45 12.14
CA ILE A 15 -10.26 -14.42 11.74
C ILE A 15 -9.77 -13.68 10.49
N SER A 16 -8.47 -13.37 10.41
CA SER A 16 -7.90 -12.69 9.23
C SER A 16 -8.07 -13.51 7.96
N ILE A 17 -7.75 -14.81 8.01
CA ILE A 17 -7.89 -15.73 6.87
C ILE A 17 -9.37 -15.90 6.51
N LEU A 18 -10.25 -16.15 7.49
CA LEU A 18 -11.69 -16.31 7.24
C LEU A 18 -12.31 -15.04 6.63
N ALA A 19 -11.92 -13.86 7.12
CA ALA A 19 -12.38 -12.59 6.60
C ALA A 19 -11.89 -12.36 5.15
N TYR A 20 -10.65 -12.77 4.84
CA TYR A 20 -10.12 -12.73 3.47
C TYR A 20 -10.80 -13.72 2.53
N GLU A 21 -11.01 -14.96 2.95
CA GLU A 21 -11.76 -15.95 2.17
C GLU A 21 -13.19 -15.49 1.90
N LEU A 22 -13.86 -14.89 2.88
CA LEU A 22 -15.16 -14.25 2.68
C LEU A 22 -15.07 -13.14 1.63
N GLY A 23 -14.04 -12.30 1.69
CA GLY A 23 -13.78 -11.26 0.70
C GLY A 23 -13.57 -11.81 -0.71
N VAL A 24 -12.78 -12.87 -0.86
CA VAL A 24 -12.55 -13.56 -2.14
C VAL A 24 -13.85 -14.16 -2.68
N PHE A 25 -14.62 -14.82 -1.82
CA PHE A 25 -15.91 -15.41 -2.17
C PHE A 25 -16.90 -14.34 -2.66
N LEU A 26 -17.02 -13.23 -1.95
CA LEU A 26 -17.88 -12.10 -2.33
C LEU A 26 -17.42 -11.45 -3.64
N LYS A 27 -16.11 -11.24 -3.82
CA LYS A 27 -15.55 -10.72 -5.08
C LYS A 27 -15.91 -11.63 -6.25
N LYS A 28 -15.77 -12.95 -6.11
CA LYS A 28 -16.11 -13.93 -7.16
C LYS A 28 -17.60 -13.93 -7.49
N LYS A 29 -18.47 -13.81 -6.47
CA LYS A 29 -19.93 -13.84 -6.66
C LYS A 29 -20.47 -12.54 -7.26
N LEU A 30 -19.98 -11.39 -6.81
CA LEU A 30 -20.53 -10.08 -7.17
C LEU A 30 -19.81 -9.43 -8.35
N LYS A 31 -18.56 -9.81 -8.63
CA LYS A 31 -17.73 -9.34 -9.76
C LYS A 31 -17.57 -7.81 -9.87
N LEU A 32 -17.93 -7.04 -8.84
CA LEU A 32 -17.72 -5.59 -8.81
C LEU A 32 -16.34 -5.27 -8.25
N ALA A 33 -15.64 -4.32 -8.87
CA ALA A 33 -14.28 -3.91 -8.50
C ALA A 33 -14.17 -3.38 -7.06
N VAL A 34 -15.26 -2.85 -6.50
CA VAL A 34 -15.35 -2.35 -5.12
C VAL A 34 -15.22 -3.47 -4.07
N PHE A 35 -15.56 -4.72 -4.41
CA PHE A 35 -15.37 -5.87 -3.53
C PHE A 35 -13.92 -6.36 -3.55
N ASN A 36 -12.97 -5.50 -3.16
CA ASN A 36 -11.59 -5.89 -2.96
C ASN A 36 -11.50 -6.81 -1.71
N PRO A 37 -10.91 -8.01 -1.80
CA PRO A 37 -10.89 -8.95 -0.68
C PRO A 37 -10.21 -8.36 0.55
N LEU A 38 -9.16 -7.55 0.37
CA LEU A 38 -8.45 -6.89 1.46
C LEU A 38 -9.35 -5.86 2.17
N LEU A 39 -10.08 -5.04 1.43
CA LEU A 39 -11.00 -4.06 2.01
C LEU A 39 -12.10 -4.77 2.82
N ILE A 40 -12.64 -5.86 2.28
CA ILE A 40 -13.65 -6.67 2.97
C ILE A 40 -13.07 -7.28 4.24
N SER A 41 -11.85 -7.82 4.19
CA SER A 41 -11.16 -8.34 5.37
C SER A 41 -11.03 -7.30 6.47
N ILE A 42 -10.55 -6.11 6.13
CA ILE A 42 -10.34 -5.02 7.09
C ILE A 42 -11.66 -4.66 7.76
N VAL A 43 -12.72 -4.43 6.98
CA VAL A 43 -14.05 -4.07 7.51
C VAL A 43 -14.62 -5.20 8.37
N ALA A 44 -14.53 -6.45 7.92
CA ALA A 44 -15.04 -7.60 8.66
C ALA A 44 -14.30 -7.81 9.99
N VAL A 45 -12.96 -7.68 10.01
CA VAL A 45 -12.15 -7.74 11.23
C VAL A 45 -12.53 -6.61 12.17
N ILE A 46 -12.63 -5.36 11.69
CA ILE A 46 -13.02 -4.21 12.53
C ILE A 46 -14.39 -4.44 13.16
N ILE A 47 -15.40 -4.84 12.38
CA ILE A 47 -16.74 -5.14 12.88
C ILE A 47 -16.67 -6.25 13.93
N PHE A 48 -15.91 -7.31 13.69
CA PHE A 48 -15.73 -8.40 14.63
C PHE A 48 -15.12 -7.89 15.96
N LEU A 49 -14.02 -7.15 15.91
CA LEU A 49 -13.36 -6.64 17.12
C LEU A 49 -14.28 -5.70 17.91
N VAL A 50 -15.03 -4.83 17.22
CA VAL A 50 -15.97 -3.89 17.86
C VAL A 50 -17.15 -4.65 18.47
N VAL A 51 -17.78 -5.58 17.76
CA VAL A 51 -18.94 -6.35 18.27
C VAL A 51 -18.56 -7.19 19.50
N PHE A 52 -17.38 -7.83 19.48
CA PHE A 52 -16.92 -8.66 20.59
C PHE A 52 -16.13 -7.90 21.66
N HIS A 53 -15.87 -6.60 21.45
CA HIS A 53 -15.10 -5.71 22.33
C HIS A 53 -13.69 -6.27 22.61
N ILE A 54 -13.02 -6.76 21.56
CA ILE A 54 -11.67 -7.31 21.63
C ILE A 54 -10.67 -6.17 21.40
N PRO A 55 -9.74 -5.89 22.33
CA PRO A 55 -8.67 -4.92 22.11
C PRO A 55 -7.83 -5.28 20.90
N TYR A 56 -7.45 -4.28 20.10
CA TYR A 56 -6.64 -4.48 18.90
C TYR A 56 -5.31 -5.18 19.20
N GLU A 57 -4.72 -4.87 20.35
CA GLU A 57 -3.44 -5.43 20.80
C GLU A 57 -3.51 -6.95 20.92
N ARG A 58 -4.61 -7.48 21.47
CA ARG A 58 -4.84 -8.93 21.60
C ARG A 58 -5.03 -9.60 20.24
N TYR A 59 -5.76 -8.95 19.34
CA TYR A 59 -5.88 -9.42 17.96
C TYR A 59 -4.51 -9.44 17.26
N ASN A 60 -3.73 -8.36 17.40
CA ASN A 60 -2.42 -8.21 16.77
C ASN A 60 -1.41 -9.23 17.31
N GLU A 61 -1.42 -9.53 18.61
CA GLU A 61 -0.64 -10.62 19.20
C GLU A 61 -0.99 -11.98 18.58
N GLY A 62 -2.29 -12.26 18.42
CA GLY A 62 -2.77 -13.48 17.77
C GLY A 62 -2.59 -13.52 16.25
N ALA A 63 -2.32 -12.37 15.61
CA ALA A 63 -2.08 -12.23 14.17
C ALA A 63 -0.59 -12.05 13.83
N LYS A 64 0.30 -12.02 14.83
CA LYS A 64 1.74 -11.70 14.66
C LYS A 64 2.45 -12.54 13.61
N TYR A 65 2.03 -13.79 13.41
CA TYR A 65 2.61 -14.67 12.40
C TYR A 65 2.26 -14.25 10.96
N LEU A 66 1.10 -13.62 10.73
CA LEU A 66 0.80 -12.99 9.44
C LEU A 66 1.73 -11.80 9.19
N SER A 67 1.93 -10.97 10.21
CA SER A 67 2.88 -9.86 10.13
C SER A 67 4.32 -10.35 9.89
N TYR A 68 4.71 -11.46 10.50
CA TYR A 68 6.01 -12.09 10.25
C TYR A 68 6.18 -12.53 8.78
N LEU A 69 5.11 -13.05 8.15
CA LEU A 69 5.13 -13.46 6.73
C LEU A 69 5.30 -12.28 5.74
N LEU A 70 5.11 -11.03 6.18
CA LEU A 70 5.38 -9.86 5.34
C LEU A 70 6.86 -9.76 4.97
N THR A 71 7.76 -10.13 5.89
CA THR A 71 9.21 -10.09 5.65
C THR A 71 9.62 -11.01 4.49
N PRO A 72 9.37 -12.34 4.54
CA PRO A 72 9.70 -13.22 3.41
C PRO A 72 8.91 -12.85 2.15
N ALA A 73 7.64 -12.42 2.25
CA ALA A 73 6.89 -11.97 1.08
C ALA A 73 7.56 -10.77 0.38
N THR A 74 8.08 -9.81 1.16
CA THR A 74 8.82 -8.66 0.63
C THR A 74 10.14 -9.09 0.00
N VAL A 75 10.86 -10.05 0.60
CA VAL A 75 12.08 -10.62 0.01
C VAL A 75 11.77 -11.33 -1.32
N CYS A 76 10.65 -12.05 -1.41
CA CYS A 76 10.23 -12.71 -2.64
C CYS A 76 9.94 -11.74 -3.79
N LEU A 77 9.64 -10.45 -3.53
CA LEU A 77 9.53 -9.44 -4.59
C LEU A 77 10.85 -9.19 -5.34
N ALA A 78 11.99 -9.61 -4.78
CA ALA A 78 13.28 -9.56 -5.47
C ALA A 78 13.40 -10.60 -6.59
N ILE A 79 12.62 -11.69 -6.56
CA ILE A 79 12.64 -12.75 -7.58
C ILE A 79 12.24 -12.21 -8.96
N PRO A 80 11.04 -11.61 -9.16
CA PRO A 80 10.66 -11.07 -10.47
C PRO A 80 11.61 -9.94 -10.92
N LEU A 81 12.18 -9.19 -9.99
CA LEU A 81 13.19 -8.18 -10.29
C LEU A 81 14.48 -8.78 -10.86
N TYR A 82 14.92 -9.90 -10.29
CA TYR A 82 16.09 -10.64 -10.77
C TYR A 82 15.83 -11.29 -12.14
N GLU A 83 14.65 -11.88 -12.32
CA GLU A 83 14.25 -12.49 -13.60
C GLU A 83 14.17 -11.45 -14.73
N GLN A 84 13.72 -10.24 -14.43
CA GLN A 84 13.59 -9.13 -15.41
C GLN A 84 14.81 -8.18 -15.38
N PHE A 85 15.95 -8.60 -14.84
CA PHE A 85 17.14 -7.74 -14.64
C PHE A 85 17.67 -7.10 -15.92
N GLU A 86 17.64 -7.83 -17.03
CA GLU A 86 18.11 -7.30 -18.32
C GLU A 86 17.16 -6.22 -18.86
N LEU A 87 15.86 -6.40 -18.69
CA LEU A 87 14.85 -5.43 -19.11
C LEU A 87 14.94 -4.14 -18.28
N LEU A 88 15.21 -4.28 -16.97
CA LEU A 88 15.47 -3.16 -16.07
C LEU A 88 16.66 -2.32 -16.54
N LYS A 89 17.77 -2.97 -16.94
CA LYS A 89 18.97 -2.29 -17.46
C LYS A 89 18.70 -1.54 -18.77
N GLN A 90 17.91 -2.13 -19.65
CA GLN A 90 17.59 -1.51 -20.94
C GLN A 90 16.70 -0.26 -20.77
N ASN A 91 15.91 -0.20 -19.69
CA ASN A 91 14.92 0.86 -19.46
C ASN A 91 15.24 1.80 -18.29
N VAL A 92 16.48 1.81 -17.78
CA VAL A 92 16.87 2.61 -16.59
C VAL A 92 16.42 4.07 -16.68
N ALA A 93 16.65 4.72 -17.82
CA ALA A 93 16.28 6.13 -18.00
C ALA A 93 14.76 6.35 -17.87
N ALA A 94 13.96 5.51 -18.52
CA ALA A 94 12.49 5.57 -18.47
C ALA A 94 11.97 5.27 -17.05
N ILE A 95 12.57 4.28 -16.39
CA ILE A 95 12.26 3.91 -15.01
C ILE A 95 12.48 5.08 -14.05
N PHE A 96 13.68 5.66 -14.05
CA PHE A 96 13.99 6.77 -13.14
C PHE A 96 13.17 8.02 -13.46
N ALA A 97 12.96 8.34 -14.74
CA ALA A 97 12.10 9.46 -15.12
C ALA A 97 10.65 9.25 -14.65
N GLY A 98 10.10 8.05 -14.82
CA GLY A 98 8.76 7.69 -14.36
C GLY A 98 8.62 7.74 -12.83
N LEU A 99 9.63 7.26 -12.10
CA LEU A 99 9.63 7.27 -10.64
C LEU A 99 9.76 8.66 -10.05
N ILE A 100 10.70 9.47 -10.56
CA ILE A 100 10.89 10.86 -10.11
C ILE A 100 9.62 11.66 -10.39
N SER A 101 9.06 11.55 -11.60
CA SER A 101 7.82 12.26 -11.93
C SER A 101 6.64 11.78 -11.08
N GLY A 102 6.50 10.48 -10.81
CA GLY A 102 5.46 9.93 -9.95
C GLY A 102 5.56 10.42 -8.50
N VAL A 103 6.75 10.37 -7.90
CA VAL A 103 6.99 10.84 -6.52
C VAL A 103 6.75 12.34 -6.41
N LEU A 104 7.33 13.14 -7.32
CA LEU A 104 7.12 14.59 -7.36
C LEU A 104 5.64 14.94 -7.51
N THR A 105 4.93 14.27 -8.43
CA THR A 105 3.49 14.47 -8.60
C THR A 105 2.74 14.16 -7.30
N SER A 106 3.10 13.06 -6.61
CA SER A 106 2.46 12.70 -5.34
C SER A 106 2.66 13.76 -4.27
N VAL A 107 3.89 14.21 -4.01
CA VAL A 107 4.18 15.19 -2.93
C VAL A 107 3.64 16.59 -3.27
N ILE A 108 3.72 17.01 -4.55
CA ILE A 108 3.16 18.28 -5.01
C ILE A 108 1.64 18.27 -4.90
N CYS A 109 0.96 17.18 -5.30
CA CYS A 109 -0.48 17.06 -5.13
C CYS A 109 -0.89 17.13 -3.66
N VAL A 110 -0.15 16.48 -2.76
CA VAL A 110 -0.42 16.56 -1.31
C VAL A 110 -0.26 18.01 -0.82
N LEU A 111 0.81 18.71 -1.20
CA LEU A 111 1.02 20.11 -0.84
C LEU A 111 -0.11 21.01 -1.35
N VAL A 112 -0.43 20.95 -2.65
CA VAL A 112 -1.46 21.79 -3.27
C VAL A 112 -2.83 21.55 -2.64
N LEU A 113 -3.20 20.29 -2.41
CA LEU A 113 -4.47 19.96 -1.75
C LEU A 113 -4.47 20.40 -0.28
N SER A 114 -3.36 20.26 0.43
CA SER A 114 -3.26 20.70 1.83
C SER A 114 -3.41 22.22 1.96
N LEU A 115 -2.84 22.98 1.02
CA LEU A 115 -3.05 24.42 0.95
C LEU A 115 -4.51 24.78 0.62
N LEU A 116 -5.12 24.10 -0.35
CA LEU A 116 -6.51 24.34 -0.76
C LEU A 116 -7.51 24.06 0.37
N PHE A 117 -7.28 22.98 1.12
CA PHE A 117 -8.12 22.58 2.25
C PHE A 117 -7.70 23.20 3.60
N HIS A 118 -6.68 24.06 3.60
CA HIS A 118 -6.18 24.78 4.78
C HIS A 118 -5.75 23.85 5.93
N PHE A 119 -5.03 22.77 5.59
CA PHE A 119 -4.45 21.87 6.58
C PHE A 119 -3.29 22.53 7.34
N ASP A 120 -3.15 22.18 8.61
CA ASP A 120 -1.98 22.55 9.41
C ASP A 120 -0.77 21.65 9.09
N HIS A 121 0.41 22.00 9.63
CA HIS A 121 1.65 21.27 9.41
C HIS A 121 1.52 19.78 9.77
N ALA A 122 0.95 19.46 10.94
CA ALA A 122 0.82 18.08 11.41
C ALA A 122 -0.08 17.27 10.48
N GLN A 123 -1.22 17.83 10.04
CA GLN A 123 -2.12 17.22 9.07
C GLN A 123 -1.47 17.02 7.70
N TYR A 124 -0.67 17.99 7.24
CA TYR A 124 0.04 17.93 5.97
C TYR A 124 1.11 16.84 5.94
N VAL A 125 2.03 16.84 6.91
CA VAL A 125 3.13 15.86 6.96
C VAL A 125 2.64 14.43 7.21
N THR A 126 1.48 14.28 7.84
CA THR A 126 0.75 12.99 7.95
C THR A 126 0.45 12.36 6.59
N LEU A 127 0.21 13.17 5.56
CA LEU A 127 -0.21 12.73 4.22
C LEU A 127 0.94 12.57 3.23
N LEU A 128 2.10 13.19 3.49
CA LEU A 128 3.28 13.11 2.62
C LEU A 128 3.68 11.66 2.28
N PRO A 129 3.80 10.73 3.25
CA PRO A 129 4.21 9.36 2.97
C PRO A 129 3.04 8.44 2.58
N LYS A 130 1.92 8.94 2.04
CA LYS A 130 0.75 8.11 1.69
C LYS A 130 1.01 7.01 0.65
N SER A 131 2.03 7.16 -0.20
CA SER A 131 2.28 6.27 -1.35
C SER A 131 3.44 5.29 -1.13
N ILE A 132 3.95 5.16 0.10
CA ILE A 132 5.06 4.26 0.43
C ILE A 132 4.60 3.16 1.41
N THR A 133 5.51 2.26 1.77
CA THR A 133 5.18 1.19 2.72
C THR A 133 4.89 1.74 4.11
N THR A 134 3.98 1.10 4.82
CA THR A 134 3.53 1.52 6.15
C THR A 134 4.69 1.70 7.13
N ALA A 135 5.68 0.78 7.13
CA ALA A 135 6.84 0.88 8.02
C ALA A 135 7.65 2.16 7.80
N ILE A 136 7.92 2.52 6.54
CA ILE A 136 8.68 3.73 6.21
C ILE A 136 7.82 4.96 6.48
N GLY A 137 6.54 4.92 6.11
CA GLY A 137 5.65 6.07 6.28
C GLY A 137 5.35 6.42 7.74
N MET A 138 5.27 5.42 8.62
CA MET A 138 5.17 5.67 10.07
C MET A 138 6.39 6.42 10.59
N GLY A 139 7.60 5.99 10.21
CA GLY A 139 8.84 6.66 10.62
C GLY A 139 8.92 8.12 10.14
N ILE A 140 8.60 8.36 8.86
CA ILE A 140 8.57 9.73 8.30
C ILE A 140 7.51 10.58 9.02
N SER A 141 6.30 10.06 9.22
CA SER A 141 5.25 10.81 9.91
C SER A 141 5.63 11.13 11.34
N GLU A 142 6.25 10.20 12.07
CA GLU A 142 6.68 10.42 13.45
C GLU A 142 7.79 11.47 13.53
N GLU A 143 8.81 11.35 12.68
CA GLU A 143 9.95 12.27 12.63
C GLU A 143 9.54 13.70 12.27
N LEU A 144 8.53 13.86 11.39
CA LEU A 144 8.00 15.15 10.97
C LEU A 144 6.89 15.69 11.88
N GLY A 145 6.50 14.98 12.95
CA GLY A 145 5.46 15.44 13.89
C GLY A 145 4.01 15.28 13.42
N GLY A 146 3.76 14.37 12.48
CA GLY A 146 2.42 13.98 12.00
C GLY A 146 1.73 12.91 12.85
N TYR A 147 0.50 12.58 12.47
CA TYR A 147 -0.34 11.59 13.13
C TYR A 147 -0.15 10.19 12.53
N VAL A 148 0.76 9.41 13.11
CA VAL A 148 1.13 8.05 12.64
C VAL A 148 -0.09 7.17 12.35
N THR A 149 -1.09 7.15 13.24
CA THR A 149 -2.33 6.36 13.05
C THR A 149 -3.10 6.75 11.79
N ILE A 150 -3.18 8.05 11.50
CA ILE A 150 -3.86 8.55 10.29
C ILE A 150 -3.01 8.24 9.06
N THR A 151 -1.68 8.36 9.14
CA THR A 151 -0.77 7.96 8.06
C THR A 151 -0.97 6.51 7.65
N VAL A 152 -1.05 5.59 8.61
CA VAL A 152 -1.32 4.16 8.33
C VAL A 152 -2.65 4.00 7.58
N ALA A 153 -3.71 4.66 8.05
CA ALA A 153 -5.02 4.60 7.40
C ALA A 153 -4.98 5.13 5.96
N VAL A 154 -4.32 6.27 5.74
CA VAL A 154 -4.21 6.91 4.42
C VAL A 154 -3.36 6.08 3.46
N ILE A 155 -2.28 5.44 3.93
CA ILE A 155 -1.49 4.50 3.13
C ILE A 155 -2.37 3.34 2.65
N ILE A 156 -3.10 2.70 3.57
CA ILE A 156 -4.00 1.58 3.24
C ILE A 156 -5.06 2.01 2.23
N ILE A 157 -5.72 3.16 2.45
CA ILE A 157 -6.72 3.70 1.53
C ILE A 157 -6.10 3.96 0.15
N THR A 158 -4.92 4.57 0.09
CA THR A 158 -4.20 4.87 -1.15
C THR A 158 -3.91 3.58 -1.92
N GLY A 159 -3.36 2.57 -1.26
CA GLY A 159 -3.07 1.28 -1.90
C GLY A 159 -4.31 0.51 -2.35
N ILE A 160 -5.41 0.56 -1.61
CA ILE A 160 -6.68 -0.08 -2.00
C ILE A 160 -7.27 0.62 -3.23
N ILE A 161 -7.36 1.96 -3.21
CA ILE A 161 -7.85 2.75 -4.35
C ILE A 161 -6.99 2.46 -5.57
N GLY A 162 -5.67 2.49 -5.39
CA GLY A 162 -4.69 2.17 -6.41
C GLY A 162 -4.89 0.79 -7.04
N ASN A 163 -4.99 -0.26 -6.22
CA ASN A 163 -5.26 -1.62 -6.67
C ASN A 163 -6.58 -1.73 -7.47
N VAL A 164 -7.66 -1.13 -6.96
CA VAL A 164 -8.99 -1.19 -7.60
C VAL A 164 -9.01 -0.42 -8.93
N LEU A 165 -8.34 0.73 -9.00
CA LEU A 165 -8.37 1.61 -10.16
C LEU A 165 -7.26 1.34 -11.18
N ALA A 166 -6.21 0.59 -10.84
CA ALA A 166 -5.03 0.36 -11.68
C ALA A 166 -5.37 0.03 -13.15
N GLU A 167 -6.13 -1.04 -13.37
CA GLU A 167 -6.55 -1.46 -14.72
C GLU A 167 -7.39 -0.41 -15.45
N THR A 168 -8.29 0.25 -14.72
CA THR A 168 -9.20 1.24 -15.28
C THR A 168 -8.41 2.46 -15.74
N ILE A 169 -7.48 2.95 -14.92
CA ILE A 169 -6.60 4.07 -15.25
C ILE A 169 -5.71 3.71 -16.45
N CYS A 170 -5.04 2.56 -16.44
CA CYS A 170 -4.23 2.12 -17.58
C CYS A 170 -5.06 2.05 -18.87
N ARG A 171 -6.30 1.56 -18.81
CA ARG A 171 -7.19 1.47 -19.98
C ARG A 171 -7.65 2.85 -20.47
N VAL A 172 -8.08 3.73 -19.56
CA VAL A 172 -8.59 5.08 -19.90
C VAL A 172 -7.49 5.93 -20.52
N PHE A 173 -6.28 5.90 -19.96
CA PHE A 173 -5.14 6.65 -20.46
C PHE A 173 -4.33 5.90 -21.54
N LYS A 174 -4.79 4.72 -21.96
CA LYS A 174 -4.14 3.87 -23.00
C LYS A 174 -2.67 3.59 -22.70
N ILE A 175 -2.36 3.31 -21.43
CA ILE A 175 -1.03 2.85 -21.00
C ILE A 175 -0.97 1.37 -21.32
N GLU A 176 -0.39 1.02 -22.47
CA GLU A 176 -0.31 -0.36 -22.95
C GLU A 176 1.00 -1.04 -22.56
N GLU A 177 2.09 -0.26 -22.49
CA GLU A 177 3.44 -0.76 -22.23
C GLU A 177 3.57 -1.35 -20.82
N PRO A 178 3.96 -2.64 -20.68
CA PRO A 178 4.09 -3.32 -19.38
C PRO A 178 5.00 -2.58 -18.39
N VAL A 179 6.09 -2.01 -18.90
CA VAL A 179 7.05 -1.25 -18.08
C VAL A 179 6.38 -0.02 -17.47
N ALA A 180 5.69 0.76 -18.30
CA ALA A 180 4.99 1.97 -17.87
C ALA A 180 3.86 1.65 -16.89
N LYS A 181 3.09 0.59 -17.12
CA LYS A 181 2.04 0.13 -16.19
C LYS A 181 2.63 -0.21 -14.83
N GLY A 182 3.68 -1.03 -14.79
CA GLY A 182 4.31 -1.44 -13.54
C GLY A 182 4.87 -0.24 -12.75
N ILE A 183 5.55 0.69 -13.42
CA ILE A 183 6.06 1.92 -12.77
C ILE A 183 4.92 2.78 -12.22
N ALA A 184 3.87 3.01 -13.02
CA ALA A 184 2.73 3.83 -12.62
C ALA A 184 1.98 3.24 -11.41
N ILE A 185 1.76 1.93 -11.41
CA ILE A 185 1.07 1.24 -10.32
C ILE A 185 1.93 1.23 -9.06
N GLY A 186 3.20 0.85 -9.16
CA GLY A 186 4.07 0.72 -8.00
C GLY A 186 4.39 2.05 -7.31
N SER A 187 4.61 3.11 -8.10
CA SER A 187 4.90 4.45 -7.56
C SER A 187 3.68 5.14 -6.92
N SER A 188 2.46 4.77 -7.33
CA SER A 188 1.22 5.36 -6.80
C SER A 188 0.61 4.59 -5.64
N SER A 189 0.80 3.27 -5.60
CA SER A 189 -0.07 2.35 -4.84
C SER A 189 0.69 1.31 -4.02
N HIS A 190 2.02 1.45 -3.93
CA HIS A 190 2.94 0.63 -3.12
C HIS A 190 2.70 -0.89 -3.22
N ALA A 191 2.94 -1.64 -2.14
CA ALA A 191 2.77 -3.10 -2.06
C ALA A 191 1.39 -3.60 -2.52
N LEU A 192 0.31 -2.86 -2.23
CA LEU A 192 -1.04 -3.29 -2.61
C LEU A 192 -1.27 -3.16 -4.12
N GLY A 193 -0.71 -2.12 -4.74
CA GLY A 193 -0.66 -1.98 -6.20
C GLY A 193 0.25 -3.02 -6.85
N THR A 194 1.39 -3.33 -6.26
CA THR A 194 2.30 -4.36 -6.80
C THR A 194 1.67 -5.75 -6.80
N ALA A 195 0.87 -6.09 -5.80
CA ALA A 195 0.07 -7.30 -5.84
C ALA A 195 -0.84 -7.33 -7.07
N LYS A 196 -1.44 -6.18 -7.43
CA LYS A 196 -2.23 -6.05 -8.65
C LYS A 196 -1.39 -6.13 -9.93
N ALA A 197 -0.21 -5.51 -9.93
CA ALA A 197 0.71 -5.57 -11.06
C ALA A 197 1.19 -7.00 -11.35
N LEU A 198 1.44 -7.80 -10.30
CA LEU A 198 1.76 -9.24 -10.42
C LEU A 198 0.59 -10.05 -11.02
N GLU A 199 -0.67 -9.65 -10.78
CA GLU A 199 -1.83 -10.26 -11.46
C GLU A 199 -1.89 -9.88 -12.95
N LEU A 200 -1.33 -8.73 -13.35
CA LEU A 200 -1.35 -8.25 -14.73
C LEU A 200 -0.28 -8.90 -15.60
N GLY A 201 0.90 -9.14 -15.03
CA GLY A 201 2.01 -9.76 -15.73
C GLY A 201 3.31 -9.73 -14.94
N GLU A 202 4.26 -10.57 -15.35
CA GLU A 202 5.57 -10.67 -14.69
C GLU A 202 6.39 -9.37 -14.83
N ILE A 203 6.33 -8.71 -16.00
CA ILE A 203 7.05 -7.46 -16.26
C ILE A 203 6.44 -6.32 -15.43
N GLU A 204 5.12 -6.18 -15.44
CA GLU A 204 4.39 -5.21 -14.61
C GLU A 204 4.75 -5.40 -13.13
N GLY A 205 4.69 -6.64 -12.65
CA GLY A 205 5.05 -7.00 -11.28
C GLY A 205 6.49 -6.67 -10.92
N ALA A 206 7.46 -6.97 -11.80
CA ALA A 206 8.87 -6.67 -11.59
C ALA A 206 9.12 -5.15 -11.53
N MET A 207 8.58 -4.38 -12.47
CA MET A 207 8.72 -2.92 -12.48
C MET A 207 8.02 -2.28 -11.27
N SER A 208 6.85 -2.78 -10.89
CA SER A 208 6.11 -2.29 -9.72
C SER A 208 6.86 -2.61 -8.42
N SER A 209 7.51 -3.78 -8.33
CA SER A 209 8.36 -4.16 -7.19
C SER A 209 9.57 -3.24 -7.04
N LEU A 210 10.27 -2.93 -8.14
CA LEU A 210 11.34 -1.91 -8.13
C LEU A 210 10.81 -0.57 -7.64
N SER A 211 9.64 -0.18 -8.18
CA SER A 211 9.06 1.13 -7.95
C SER A 211 8.76 1.37 -6.48
N ILE A 212 8.28 0.37 -5.73
CA ILE A 212 8.08 0.48 -4.28
C ILE A 212 9.37 0.90 -3.57
N ALA A 213 10.47 0.21 -3.86
CA ALA A 213 11.74 0.43 -3.17
C ALA A 213 12.30 1.82 -3.49
N VAL A 214 12.35 2.16 -4.78
CA VAL A 214 12.94 3.43 -5.23
C VAL A 214 12.04 4.61 -4.86
N ALA A 215 10.72 4.51 -5.04
CA ALA A 215 9.78 5.55 -4.62
C ALA A 215 9.82 5.76 -3.10
N GLY A 216 10.02 4.69 -2.32
CA GLY A 216 10.27 4.75 -0.88
C GLY A 216 11.47 5.65 -0.55
N ILE A 217 12.63 5.39 -1.15
CA ILE A 217 13.86 6.17 -0.96
C ILE A 217 13.65 7.62 -1.40
N LEU A 218 13.08 7.83 -2.59
CA LEU A 218 12.83 9.17 -3.12
C LEU A 218 11.87 9.97 -2.22
N THR A 219 10.85 9.33 -1.65
CA THR A 219 9.91 9.97 -0.73
C THR A 219 10.56 10.28 0.61
N VAL A 220 11.43 9.41 1.15
CA VAL A 220 12.22 9.69 2.37
C VAL A 220 13.07 10.95 2.19
N ILE A 221 13.64 11.16 0.99
CA ILE A 221 14.43 12.36 0.69
C ILE A 221 13.52 13.57 0.49
N ALA A 222 12.41 13.40 -0.24
CA ALA A 222 11.51 14.50 -0.60
C ALA A 222 10.69 15.01 0.60
N ALA A 223 10.24 14.13 1.49
CA ALA A 223 9.30 14.49 2.56
C ALA A 223 9.85 15.56 3.52
N PRO A 224 11.09 15.49 4.05
CA PRO A 224 11.63 16.56 4.90
C PRO A 224 11.78 17.90 4.17
N ILE A 225 12.12 17.88 2.88
CA ILE A 225 12.24 19.09 2.06
C ILE A 225 10.86 19.75 1.93
N PHE A 226 9.85 18.96 1.56
CA PHE A 226 8.48 19.42 1.39
C PHE A 226 7.79 19.78 2.70
N ALA A 227 8.18 19.18 3.83
CA ALA A 227 7.66 19.51 5.15
C ALA A 227 7.94 20.96 5.56
N THR A 228 9.00 21.58 5.03
CA THR A 228 9.30 23.00 5.31
C THR A 228 8.39 24.00 4.58
N MET A 229 7.52 23.53 3.68
CA MET A 229 6.71 24.39 2.80
C MET A 229 5.34 24.77 3.38
N LEU A 230 4.90 24.12 4.46
CA LEU A 230 3.65 24.38 5.18
C LEU A 230 3.81 23.92 6.62
#